data_AF-A0A7J7GWQ5-F1
#
_entry.id   AF-A0A7J7GWQ5-F1
#
_cell.length_a   1.000
_cell.length_b   1.000
_cell.length_c   1.000
_cell.angle_alpha   90.00
_cell.angle_beta   90.00
_cell.angle_gamma   90.00
#
_symmetry.space_group_name_H-M   'P 1'
#
loop_
_entity.id
_entity.type
_entity.pdbx_description
1 polymer ?
#
loop_
_entity_poly.entity_id
_entity_poly.type
_entity_poly.pdbx_seq_one_letter_code
_entity_poly.pdbx_strand_id
1 'polypeptide(L)' 'MASPITVRTVQAKITANLNKSDTRTFIPFGQGDPSAFFRTTLVAEAAIVDSLCSANFNGDAPAAGIEPARR' A
#
# COMPACT_ATOMS: atom_id res chain seq x y z
N MET A 1 -20.03 -20.01 -18.89
CA MET A 1 -19.94 -19.44 -17.54
C MET A 1 -19.57 -17.96 -17.68
N ALA A 2 -20.44 -17.02 -17.32
CA ALA A 2 -20.08 -15.61 -17.33
C ALA A 2 -19.13 -15.34 -16.16
N SER A 3 -18.00 -14.67 -16.42
CA SER A 3 -17.15 -14.19 -15.33
C SER A 3 -17.96 -13.24 -14.45
N PRO A 4 -17.95 -13.40 -13.11
CA PRO A 4 -18.68 -12.49 -12.23
C PRO A 4 -18.19 -11.06 -12.45
N ILE A 5 -19.14 -10.12 -12.55
CA ILE A 5 -18.84 -8.70 -12.67
C ILE A 5 -18.29 -8.23 -11.33
N THR A 6 -17.01 -7.86 -11.32
CA THR A 6 -16.32 -7.26 -10.16
C THR A 6 -15.72 -5.92 -10.54
N VAL A 7 -15.45 -5.07 -9.55
CA VAL A 7 -14.73 -3.79 -9.75
C VAL A 7 -13.42 -4.02 -10.51
N ARG A 8 -12.68 -5.07 -10.17
CA ARG A 8 -11.41 -5.40 -10.84
C ARG A 8 -11.60 -5.77 -12.31
N THR A 9 -12.61 -6.57 -12.65
CA THR A 9 -12.87 -6.96 -14.04
C THR A 9 -13.31 -5.79 -14.91
N VAL A 10 -14.09 -4.85 -14.36
CA VAL A 10 -14.52 -3.64 -15.05
C VAL A 10 -13.34 -2.69 -15.25
N GLN A 11 -12.52 -2.47 -14.20
CA GLN A 11 -11.30 -1.66 -14.29
C GLN A 11 -10.36 -2.18 -15.39
N ALA A 12 -10.11 -3.50 -15.43
CA ALA A 12 -9.24 -4.12 -16.43
C ALA A 12 -9.76 -3.90 -17.86
N LYS A 13 -11.08 -4.02 -18.07
CA LYS A 13 -11.71 -3.74 -19.37
C LYS A 13 -11.54 -2.27 -19.79
N ILE A 14 -11.73 -1.32 -18.87
CA ILE A 14 -11.54 0.11 -19.17
C ILE A 14 -10.08 0.37 -19.57
N THR A 15 -9.11 -0.08 -18.79
CA THR A 15 -7.68 0.11 -19.07
C THR A 15 -7.27 -0.51 -20.42
N ALA A 16 -7.79 -1.70 -20.75
CA ALA A 16 -7.49 -2.37 -22.01
C ALA A 16 -8.03 -1.64 -23.26
N ASN A 17 -9.05 -0.80 -23.11
CA ASN A 17 -9.69 -0.06 -24.20
C ASN A 17 -9.23 1.41 -24.28
N LEU A 18 -8.21 1.82 -23.52
CA LEU A 18 -7.65 3.16 -23.63
C LEU A 18 -7.01 3.38 -25.01
N ASN A 19 -7.20 4.58 -25.56
CA ASN A 19 -6.57 4.97 -26.82
C ASN A 19 -5.05 5.07 -26.63
N LYS A 20 -4.30 4.21 -27.31
CA LYS A 20 -2.83 4.16 -27.23
C LYS A 20 -2.14 5.39 -27.83
N SER A 21 -2.84 6.16 -28.67
CA SER A 21 -2.34 7.40 -29.26
C SER A 21 -2.67 8.64 -28.42
N ASP A 22 -3.41 8.48 -27.31
CA ASP A 22 -3.69 9.58 -26.38
C ASP A 22 -2.43 9.87 -25.54
N THR A 23 -2.06 11.14 -25.46
CA THR A 23 -0.87 11.61 -24.74
C THR A 23 -1.19 12.10 -23.33
N ARG A 24 -2.48 12.18 -22.95
CA ARG A 24 -2.87 12.58 -21.60
C ARG A 24 -2.42 11.54 -20.58
N THR A 25 -1.94 12.00 -19.43
CA THR A 25 -1.55 11.14 -18.32
C THR A 25 -2.74 10.31 -17.85
N PHE A 26 -2.57 8.99 -17.86
CA PHE A 26 -3.56 8.08 -17.29
C PHE A 26 -3.58 8.22 -15.76
N ILE A 27 -4.77 8.45 -15.19
CA ILE A 27 -4.98 8.48 -13.74
C ILE A 27 -5.48 7.09 -13.30
N PRO A 28 -4.72 6.35 -12.47
CA PRO A 28 -5.15 5.03 -12.02
C PRO A 28 -6.23 5.13 -10.93
N PHE A 29 -7.48 4.78 -11.28
CA PHE A 29 -8.66 4.91 -10.39
C PHE A 29 -8.97 3.70 -9.50
N GLY A 30 -8.15 2.65 -9.53
CA GLY A 30 -8.36 1.45 -8.71
C GLY A 30 -7.07 0.96 -8.07
N GLN A 31 -6.14 1.87 -7.80
CA GLN A 31 -4.97 1.56 -7.02
C GLN A 31 -5.34 1.60 -5.54
N GLY A 32 -5.35 0.43 -4.90
CA GLY A 32 -5.63 0.32 -3.47
C GLY A 32 -4.42 0.62 -2.59
N ASP A 33 -3.22 0.68 -3.17
CA ASP A 33 -1.99 1.01 -2.47
C ASP A 33 -1.83 2.54 -2.35
N PRO A 34 -1.90 3.11 -1.14
CA PRO A 34 -1.76 4.55 -0.93
C PRO A 34 -0.33 5.05 -1.17
N SER A 35 0.69 4.18 -1.15
CA SER A 35 2.10 4.60 -1.28
C SER A 35 2.42 5.28 -2.62
N ALA A 36 1.56 5.08 -3.64
CA ALA A 36 1.68 5.76 -4.93
C ALA A 36 1.47 7.30 -4.83
N PHE A 37 0.76 7.77 -3.80
CA PHE A 37 0.39 9.17 -3.64
C PHE A 37 0.77 9.76 -2.28
N PHE A 38 0.87 8.92 -1.26
CA PHE A 38 1.12 9.33 0.11
C PHE A 38 2.49 8.85 0.57
N ARG A 39 3.20 9.72 1.28
CA ARG A 39 4.49 9.40 1.90
C ARG A 39 4.28 9.12 3.37
N THR A 40 5.05 8.17 3.90
CA THR A 40 5.17 7.95 5.35
C THR A 40 5.62 9.24 6.02
N THR A 41 5.06 9.54 7.20
CA THR A 41 5.48 10.71 7.98
C THR A 41 6.90 10.53 8.50
N LEU A 42 7.70 11.60 8.52
CA LEU A 42 9.06 11.62 9.04
C LEU A 42 9.15 11.10 10.49
N VAL A 43 8.09 11.30 11.28
CA VAL A 43 8.02 10.80 12.67
C VAL A 43 8.06 9.26 12.70
N ALA A 44 7.33 8.61 11.78
CA ALA A 44 7.31 7.16 11.71
C ALA A 44 8.63 6.62 11.15
N GLU A 45 9.22 7.30 10.16
CA GLU A 45 10.55 6.94 9.64
C GLU A 45 11.63 7.04 10.72
N ALA A 46 11.64 8.14 11.50
CA ALA A 46 12.57 8.32 12.61
C ALA A 46 12.40 7.26 13.70
N ALA A 47 11.15 6.96 14.09
CA ALA A 47 10.88 5.93 15.10
C ALA A 47 11.38 4.54 14.68
N ILE A 48 11.31 4.20 13.39
CA ILE A 48 11.89 2.95 12.87
C ILE A 48 13.42 2.97 13.00
N VAL A 49 14.08 4.07 12.63
CA VAL A 49 15.54 4.22 12.76
C VAL A 49 15.96 4.10 14.22
N ASP A 50 15.29 4.81 15.12
CA ASP A 50 15.59 4.77 16.56
C ASP A 50 15.42 3.36 17.13
N SER A 51 14.33 2.68 16.75
CA SER A 51 14.06 1.30 17.17
C SER A 51 15.18 0.35 16.71
N LEU A 52 15.61 0.48 15.45
CA LEU A 52 16.68 -0.33 14.86
C LEU A 52 18.03 -0.06 15.54
N CYS A 53 18.40 1.22 15.71
CA CYS A 53 19.67 1.62 16.32
C CYS A 53 19.75 1.25 17.81
N SER A 54 18.61 1.23 18.51
CA SER A 54 18.57 0.84 19.93
C SER A 54 18.80 -0.65 20.17
N ALA A 55 18.60 -1.50 19.15
CA ALA A 55 18.61 -2.97 19.23
C ALA A 55 17.65 -3.60 20.26
N ASN A 56 16.78 -2.81 20.91
CA ASN A 56 15.88 -3.28 21.96
C ASN A 56 14.74 -4.17 21.45
N PHE A 57 14.46 -4.12 20.14
CA PHE A 57 13.30 -4.77 19.52
C PHE A 57 13.69 -5.85 18.50
N ASN A 58 14.93 -6.35 18.55
CA ASN A 58 15.43 -7.35 17.59
C ASN A 58 15.15 -8.80 18.00
N GLY A 59 14.66 -9.02 19.22
CA GLY A 59 14.29 -10.35 19.73
C GLY A 59 12.89 -10.78 19.32
N ASP A 60 12.53 -12.02 19.65
CA ASP A 60 11.19 -12.54 19.40
C ASP A 60 10.13 -11.77 20.20
N ALA A 61 9.12 -11.26 19.48
CA ALA A 61 7.95 -10.65 20.11
C ALA A 61 6.97 -11.74 20.60
N PRO A 62 6.15 -11.46 21.63
CA PRO A 62 5.03 -12.32 21.97
C PRO A 62 4.10 -12.51 20.76
N ALA A 63 3.42 -13.65 20.66
CA ALA A 63 2.52 -13.94 19.54
C ALA A 63 1.41 -12.89 19.34
N ALA A 64 1.04 -12.19 20.42
CA ALA A 64 0.05 -11.12 20.38
C ALA A 64 0.63 -9.73 20.08
N GLY A 65 1.95 -9.59 19.90
CA GLY A 65 2.68 -8.32 19.81
C GLY A 65 3.19 -7.80 21.17
N ILE A 66 4.10 -6.83 21.13
CA ILE A 66 4.63 -6.18 22.34
C ILE A 66 3.55 -5.32 23.01
N GLU A 67 3.49 -5.36 24.34
CA GLU A 67 2.46 -4.68 25.13
C GLU A 67 2.27 -3.20 24.75
N PRO A 68 3.34 -2.38 24.64
CA PRO A 68 3.20 -0.95 24.33
C PRO A 68 2.64 -0.66 22.93
N ALA A 69 2.74 -1.60 21.98
CA ALA A 69 2.23 -1.41 20.62
C ALA A 69 0.77 -1.86 20.45
N ARG A 70 0.17 -2.50 21.46
CA ARG A 70 -1.24 -2.95 21.43
C ARG A 70 -2.19 -1.98 22.14
N ARG A 71 -1.67 -1.11 22.99
CA ARG A 71 -2.44 -0.06 23.69
C ARG A 71 -2.52 1.19 22.85
#